data_AF-A0A521XSC8-F1
#
_entry.id   AF-A0A521XSC8-F1
#
_cell.length_a   1.000
_cell.length_b   1.000
_cell.length_c   1.000
_cell.angle_alpha   90.00
_cell.angle_beta   90.00
_cell.angle_gamma   90.00
#
_symmetry.space_group_name_H-M   'P 1'
#
loop_
_entity.id
_entity.type
_entity.pdbx_description
1 polymer ?
#
loop_
_entity_poly.entity_id
_entity_poly.type
_entity_poly.pdbx_seq_one_letter_code
_entity_poly.pdbx_strand_id
1 'polypeptide(L)'
;SQADGIGAVVSNKDITVPGTRPFHLFLFWGPLFVVVLPLIGARLLAARERITAPAAAIAAAPGVLIVIIWVLLFGFEKATGSGHLGNQAGDLGAQIADRGTGWITDLFLIAVLPAALLALWLELTSAGGRLEREAVVFALALAATALLLILGTEFFYVGDVFNSRMNTVFKLYYQAWLLLAIAAGFALYYATSSWRALVPGETAYRGVWLAGAAVVLAGAALYPLGGTANRLRPYNNEGTRATNSGALQGLHFNSNYAADDLPAIAWLNDRAQGQHDVIAEAVGNDYTAAARISAATGMPTVLGWKGHEDQWRSKNCKPCAGRFEDVNTLYKTSDAAAMNTIIKKYGVTLIYVGPLETSSYGGSGGLQKFKDLPVAYQQGAVTIYRVTS
;
A
#
# COMPACT_ATOMS: atom_id res chain seq x y z
N SER A 1 -13.63 5.60 -11.39
CA SER A 1 -13.06 5.41 -10.05
C SER A 1 -12.65 3.96 -9.91
N GLN A 2 -11.49 3.65 -9.30
CA GLN A 2 -11.11 2.28 -8.93
C GLN A 2 -11.90 1.80 -7.71
N ALA A 3 -12.30 2.75 -6.86
CA ALA A 3 -13.13 2.51 -5.71
C ALA A 3 -14.59 2.34 -6.13
N ASP A 4 -15.21 1.25 -5.69
CA ASP A 4 -16.63 0.93 -5.91
C ASP A 4 -17.44 1.09 -4.61
N GLY A 5 -17.19 2.19 -3.90
CA GLY A 5 -17.85 2.52 -2.64
C GLY A 5 -17.13 2.02 -1.38
N ILE A 6 -17.82 2.16 -0.25
CA ILE A 6 -17.36 1.73 1.08
C ILE A 6 -18.19 0.52 1.48
N GLY A 7 -17.53 -0.55 1.89
CA GLY A 7 -18.16 -1.78 2.37
C GLY A 7 -17.85 -2.08 3.83
N ALA A 8 -18.69 -2.91 4.45
CA ALA A 8 -18.48 -3.39 5.81
C ALA A 8 -17.42 -4.50 5.82
N VAL A 9 -16.42 -4.38 6.71
CA VAL A 9 -15.43 -5.46 6.90
C VAL A 9 -16.13 -6.68 7.48
N VAL A 10 -16.10 -7.78 6.73
CA VAL A 10 -16.72 -9.06 7.07
C VAL A 10 -15.78 -10.23 6.83
N SER A 11 -16.08 -11.32 7.54
CA SER A 11 -15.52 -12.64 7.28
C SER A 11 -16.12 -13.16 5.99
N ASN A 12 -15.24 -13.36 5.01
CA ASN A 12 -15.56 -14.12 3.82
C ASN A 12 -14.33 -15.01 3.54
N LYS A 13 -14.56 -16.33 3.55
CA LYS A 13 -13.50 -17.35 3.48
C LYS A 13 -12.65 -17.25 2.21
N ASP A 14 -13.19 -16.68 1.15
CA ASP A 14 -12.49 -16.51 -0.12
C ASP A 14 -11.72 -15.17 -0.22
N ILE A 15 -11.90 -14.26 0.76
CA ILE A 15 -11.63 -12.82 0.54
C ILE A 15 -10.92 -12.12 1.70
N THR A 16 -11.40 -12.22 2.95
CA THR A 16 -10.91 -11.37 4.07
C THR A 16 -10.89 -12.04 5.43
N VAL A 17 -9.81 -11.79 6.18
CA VAL A 17 -9.76 -12.01 7.63
C VAL A 17 -10.40 -10.79 8.33
N PRO A 18 -11.49 -10.96 9.11
CA PRO A 18 -12.38 -9.89 9.59
C PRO A 18 -11.81 -8.95 10.66
N GLY A 19 -10.53 -9.02 10.99
CA GLY A 19 -9.94 -8.15 12.03
C GLY A 19 -8.44 -8.36 12.20
N THR A 20 -7.79 -7.34 12.76
CA THR A 20 -6.36 -7.36 13.04
C THR A 20 -6.12 -8.11 14.33
N ARG A 21 -5.34 -9.20 14.28
CA ARG A 21 -5.00 -9.96 15.49
C ARG A 21 -4.18 -9.08 16.45
N PRO A 22 -4.34 -9.23 17.78
CA PRO A 22 -3.65 -8.40 18.78
C PRO A 22 -2.13 -8.37 18.61
N PHE A 23 -1.53 -9.51 18.27
CA PHE A 23 -0.10 -9.60 18.00
C PHE A 23 0.33 -8.69 16.83
N HIS A 24 -0.43 -8.66 15.73
CA HIS A 24 -0.12 -7.81 14.58
C HIS A 24 -0.32 -6.32 14.90
N LEU A 25 -1.37 -5.99 15.65
CA LEU A 25 -1.58 -4.63 16.14
C LEU A 25 -0.37 -4.17 16.97
N PHE A 26 0.05 -4.98 17.94
CA PHE A 26 1.20 -4.66 18.79
C PHE A 26 2.51 -4.60 18.01
N LEU A 27 2.75 -5.54 17.08
CA LEU A 27 3.96 -5.55 16.27
C LEU A 27 4.09 -4.26 15.44
N PHE A 28 2.98 -3.78 14.86
CA PHE A 28 3.00 -2.61 14.00
C PHE A 28 2.92 -1.28 14.78
N TRP A 29 2.03 -1.19 15.77
CA TRP A 29 1.71 0.06 16.47
C TRP A 29 2.33 0.17 17.86
N GLY A 30 2.74 -0.94 18.47
CA GLY A 30 3.31 -1.00 19.81
C GLY A 30 4.41 0.04 20.06
N PRO A 31 5.41 0.20 19.16
CA PRO A 31 6.45 1.22 19.33
C PRO A 31 5.93 2.65 19.48
N LEU A 32 4.86 3.01 18.77
CA LEU A 32 4.25 4.34 18.86
C LEU A 32 3.26 4.43 20.03
N PHE A 33 2.49 3.37 20.30
CA PHE A 33 1.52 3.33 21.40
C PHE A 33 2.18 3.38 22.77
N VAL A 34 3.31 2.68 22.96
CA VAL A 34 4.10 2.74 24.20
C VAL A 34 4.53 4.17 24.52
N VAL A 35 4.69 5.01 23.49
CA VAL A 35 5.11 6.40 23.64
C VAL A 35 3.92 7.35 23.81
N VAL A 36 2.90 7.22 22.97
CA VAL A 36 1.78 8.18 22.85
C VAL A 36 0.69 7.95 23.91
N LEU A 37 0.36 6.71 24.23
CA LEU A 37 -0.75 6.43 25.17
C LEU A 37 -0.48 6.91 26.60
N PRO A 38 0.76 6.85 27.12
CA PRO A 38 1.08 7.44 28.42
C PRO A 38 0.87 8.96 28.47
N LEU A 39 1.12 9.69 27.38
CA LEU A 39 0.79 11.11 27.30
C LEU A 39 -0.71 11.33 27.49
N ILE A 40 -1.55 10.56 26.79
CA ILE A 40 -3.02 10.61 26.94
C ILE A 40 -3.42 10.32 28.39
N GLY A 41 -2.89 9.24 28.98
CA GLY A 41 -3.14 8.89 30.38
C GLY A 41 -2.74 9.99 31.36
N ALA A 42 -1.60 10.65 31.14
CA ALA A 42 -1.13 11.78 31.93
C ALA A 42 -2.14 12.92 31.95
N ARG A 43 -2.61 13.31 30.76
CA ARG A 43 -3.52 14.45 30.61
C ARG A 43 -4.87 14.15 31.26
N LEU A 44 -5.36 12.91 31.13
CA LEU A 44 -6.56 12.47 31.84
C LEU A 44 -6.38 12.47 33.36
N LEU A 45 -5.26 11.96 33.88
CA LEU A 45 -4.98 11.93 35.32
C LEU A 45 -4.82 13.34 35.90
N ALA A 46 -4.18 14.25 35.16
CA ALA A 46 -4.02 15.65 35.54
C ALA A 46 -5.36 16.40 35.54
N ALA A 47 -6.28 16.04 34.63
CA ALA A 47 -7.60 16.64 34.52
C ALA A 47 -8.71 15.81 35.18
N ARG A 48 -8.38 14.82 36.03
CA ARG A 48 -9.34 13.82 36.55
C ARG A 48 -10.56 14.42 37.25
N GLU A 49 -10.38 15.55 37.94
CA GLU A 49 -11.45 16.25 38.66
C GLU A 49 -12.44 16.96 37.72
N ARG A 50 -12.05 17.17 36.46
CA ARG A 50 -12.89 17.77 35.42
C ARG A 50 -13.59 16.73 34.55
N ILE A 51 -13.32 15.44 34.75
CA ILE A 51 -13.96 14.37 33.99
C ILE A 51 -15.40 14.21 34.48
N THR A 52 -16.36 14.44 33.59
CA THR A 52 -17.79 14.25 33.85
C THR A 52 -18.35 13.11 32.98
N ALA A 53 -19.40 12.45 33.44
CA ALA A 53 -20.06 11.40 32.66
C ALA A 53 -20.55 11.87 31.28
N PRO A 54 -21.13 13.09 31.13
CA PRO A 54 -21.48 13.61 29.80
C PRO A 54 -20.27 13.79 28.88
N ALA A 55 -19.16 14.33 29.39
CA ALA A 55 -17.95 14.53 28.58
C ALA A 55 -17.37 13.17 28.12
N ALA A 56 -17.33 12.18 29.01
CA ALA A 56 -16.89 10.83 28.68
C ALA A 56 -17.81 10.16 27.65
N ALA A 57 -19.13 10.31 27.78
CA ALA A 57 -20.10 9.76 26.83
C ALA A 57 -19.96 10.38 25.43
N ILE A 58 -19.78 11.70 25.36
CA ILE A 58 -19.54 12.40 24.09
C ILE A 58 -18.23 11.93 23.45
N ALA A 59 -17.15 11.79 24.24
CA ALA A 59 -15.88 11.28 23.74
C ALA A 59 -15.95 9.82 23.27
N ALA A 60 -16.84 9.01 23.86
CA ALA A 60 -17.09 7.63 23.45
C ALA A 60 -17.91 7.51 22.15
N ALA A 61 -18.71 8.53 21.82
CA ALA A 61 -19.66 8.47 20.72
C ALA A 61 -19.02 8.08 19.36
N PRO A 62 -17.85 8.62 18.94
CA PRO A 62 -17.27 8.23 17.65
C PRO A 62 -16.92 6.73 17.55
N GLY A 63 -16.37 6.12 18.60
CA GLY A 63 -16.05 4.69 18.61
C GLY A 63 -17.31 3.82 18.54
N VAL A 64 -18.35 4.20 19.28
CA VAL A 64 -19.65 3.51 19.26
C VAL A 64 -20.35 3.67 17.91
N LEU A 65 -20.34 4.87 17.34
CA LEU A 65 -20.94 5.16 16.04
C LEU A 65 -20.29 4.35 14.92
N ILE A 66 -18.97 4.13 14.96
CA ILE A 66 -18.28 3.26 13.99
C ILE A 66 -18.88 1.85 14.00
N VAL A 67 -19.08 1.26 15.19
CA VAL A 67 -19.64 -0.09 15.30
C VAL A 67 -21.11 -0.11 14.85
N ILE A 68 -21.90 0.91 15.21
CA ILE A 68 -23.30 1.02 14.77
C ILE A 68 -23.39 1.15 13.25
N ILE A 69 -22.60 2.04 12.64
CA ILE A 69 -22.58 2.26 11.19
C ILE A 69 -22.14 0.97 10.48
N TRP A 70 -21.17 0.24 11.04
CA TRP A 70 -20.80 -1.08 10.51
C TRP A 70 -21.96 -2.08 10.50
N VAL A 71 -22.70 -2.20 11.61
CA VAL A 71 -23.88 -3.08 11.68
C VAL A 71 -24.94 -2.67 10.66
N LEU A 72 -25.22 -1.37 10.54
CA LEU A 72 -26.20 -0.83 9.61
C LEU A 72 -25.78 -1.05 8.15
N LEU A 73 -24.51 -0.78 7.83
CA LEU A 73 -23.96 -0.99 6.49
C LEU A 73 -23.99 -2.46 6.10
N PHE A 74 -23.53 -3.35 6.99
CA PHE A 74 -23.61 -4.79 6.78
C PHE A 74 -25.07 -5.26 6.54
N GLY A 75 -26.01 -4.79 7.36
CA GLY A 75 -27.42 -5.12 7.20
C GLY A 75 -27.99 -4.64 5.87
N PHE A 76 -27.64 -3.43 5.45
CA PHE A 76 -28.02 -2.87 4.16
C PHE A 76 -27.44 -3.66 2.98
N GLU A 77 -26.13 -3.90 2.97
CA GLU A 77 -25.44 -4.66 1.92
C GLU A 77 -26.04 -6.08 1.80
N LYS A 78 -26.29 -6.74 2.93
CA LYS A 78 -26.93 -8.06 2.96
C LYS A 78 -28.37 -8.04 2.43
N ALA A 79 -29.17 -7.05 2.81
CA ALA A 79 -30.58 -6.96 2.40
C ALA A 79 -30.75 -6.63 0.90
N THR A 80 -29.82 -5.86 0.34
CA THR A 80 -29.88 -5.42 -1.06
C THR A 80 -29.11 -6.35 -2.01
N GLY A 81 -28.34 -7.31 -1.46
CA GLY A 81 -27.35 -8.06 -2.24
C GLY A 81 -26.30 -7.14 -2.87
N SER A 82 -26.16 -5.93 -2.34
CA SER A 82 -25.19 -4.94 -2.78
C SER A 82 -23.90 -5.04 -1.97
N GLY A 83 -22.88 -4.32 -2.41
CA GLY A 83 -21.56 -4.41 -1.81
C GLY A 83 -20.86 -5.71 -2.17
N HIS A 84 -19.69 -5.92 -1.56
CA HIS A 84 -18.81 -7.01 -1.95
C HIS A 84 -18.81 -8.18 -0.95
N LEU A 85 -19.87 -8.29 -0.14
CA LEU A 85 -20.08 -9.35 0.84
C LEU A 85 -20.01 -10.76 0.22
N GLY A 86 -20.34 -10.87 -1.07
CA GLY A 86 -20.50 -12.15 -1.77
C GLY A 86 -21.71 -12.93 -1.24
N ASN A 87 -22.15 -13.95 -1.99
CA ASN A 87 -23.32 -14.76 -1.61
C ASN A 87 -23.08 -15.68 -0.39
N GLN A 88 -21.88 -15.62 0.21
CA GLN A 88 -21.44 -16.53 1.28
C GLN A 88 -21.27 -15.84 2.64
N ALA A 89 -21.53 -14.53 2.76
CA ALA A 89 -21.46 -13.86 4.05
C ALA A 89 -22.54 -14.43 5.00
N GLY A 90 -22.11 -14.93 6.17
CA GLY A 90 -22.98 -15.41 7.23
C GLY A 90 -23.92 -14.34 7.79
N ASP A 91 -24.67 -14.64 8.85
CA ASP A 91 -25.41 -13.63 9.61
C ASP A 91 -24.50 -12.77 10.49
N LEU A 92 -25.07 -11.75 11.15
CA LEU A 92 -24.31 -10.87 12.04
C LEU A 92 -23.64 -11.66 13.18
N GLY A 93 -24.29 -12.72 13.67
CA GLY A 93 -23.72 -13.60 14.70
C GLY A 93 -22.45 -14.30 14.21
N ALA A 94 -22.48 -14.82 12.99
CA ALA A 94 -21.30 -15.40 12.33
C ALA A 94 -20.19 -14.36 12.13
N GLN A 95 -20.53 -13.13 11.71
CA GLN A 95 -19.54 -12.06 11.56
C GLN A 95 -18.87 -11.69 12.89
N ILE A 96 -19.63 -11.65 13.97
CA ILE A 96 -19.11 -11.43 15.32
C ILE A 96 -18.22 -12.60 15.75
N ALA A 97 -18.65 -13.84 15.52
CA ALA A 97 -17.89 -15.04 15.91
C ALA A 97 -16.57 -15.16 15.14
N ASP A 98 -16.60 -14.97 13.82
CA ASP A 98 -15.45 -15.14 12.93
C ASP A 98 -14.34 -14.10 13.18
N ARG A 99 -14.70 -12.92 13.71
CA ARG A 99 -13.73 -11.90 14.14
C ARG A 99 -12.81 -12.41 15.26
N GLY A 100 -13.28 -13.34 16.09
CA GLY A 100 -12.46 -14.09 17.05
C GLY A 100 -11.61 -13.18 17.95
N THR A 101 -10.29 -13.43 17.99
CA THR A 101 -9.36 -12.62 18.81
C THR A 101 -9.17 -11.19 18.30
N GLY A 102 -9.65 -10.85 17.10
CA GLY A 102 -9.68 -9.48 16.58
C GLY A 102 -10.47 -8.54 17.49
N TRP A 103 -11.50 -9.05 18.20
CA TRP A 103 -12.25 -8.24 19.16
C TRP A 103 -11.38 -7.64 20.27
N ILE A 104 -10.28 -8.27 20.65
CA ILE A 104 -9.36 -7.71 21.65
C ILE A 104 -8.72 -6.42 21.09
N THR A 105 -8.35 -6.41 19.82
CA THR A 105 -7.85 -5.22 19.11
C THR A 105 -8.93 -4.15 19.03
N ASP A 106 -10.14 -4.52 18.63
CA ASP A 106 -11.24 -3.56 18.46
C ASP A 106 -11.64 -2.92 19.78
N LEU A 107 -11.82 -3.73 20.84
CA LEU A 107 -12.15 -3.23 22.18
C LEU A 107 -11.05 -2.34 22.75
N PHE A 108 -9.78 -2.69 22.51
CA PHE A 108 -8.66 -1.83 22.87
C PHE A 108 -8.74 -0.48 22.16
N LEU A 109 -8.92 -0.46 20.83
CA LEU A 109 -9.04 0.76 20.04
C LEU A 109 -10.27 1.60 20.41
N ILE A 110 -11.41 0.95 20.66
CA ILE A 110 -12.65 1.56 21.14
C ILE A 110 -12.49 2.13 22.54
N ALA A 111 -11.55 1.65 23.36
CA ALA A 111 -11.23 2.24 24.66
C ALA A 111 -10.24 3.41 24.57
N VAL A 112 -9.18 3.28 23.77
CA VAL A 112 -8.13 4.32 23.69
C VAL A 112 -8.53 5.54 22.86
N LEU A 113 -9.37 5.37 21.84
CA LEU A 113 -9.85 6.51 21.04
C LEU A 113 -10.67 7.51 21.88
N PRO A 114 -11.69 7.08 22.65
CA PRO A 114 -12.40 7.97 23.58
C PRO A 114 -11.51 8.59 24.63
N ALA A 115 -10.52 7.85 25.16
CA ALA A 115 -9.55 8.39 26.09
C ALA A 115 -8.76 9.55 25.47
N ALA A 116 -8.29 9.40 24.22
CA ALA A 116 -7.60 10.45 23.48
C ALA A 116 -8.51 11.66 23.19
N LEU A 117 -9.75 11.42 22.76
CA LEU A 117 -10.73 12.47 22.49
C LEU A 117 -11.14 13.23 23.75
N LEU A 118 -11.30 12.53 24.87
CA LEU A 118 -11.61 13.15 26.16
C LEU A 118 -10.42 13.99 26.65
N ALA A 119 -9.19 13.49 26.54
CA ALA A 119 -7.99 14.26 26.86
C ALA A 119 -7.91 15.53 26.01
N LEU A 120 -8.16 15.42 24.70
CA LEU A 120 -8.19 16.54 23.77
C LEU A 120 -9.26 17.57 24.17
N TRP A 121 -10.48 17.12 24.47
CA TRP A 121 -11.57 18.00 24.91
C TRP A 121 -11.25 18.75 26.20
N LEU A 122 -10.71 18.04 27.20
CA LEU A 122 -10.33 18.63 28.48
C LEU A 122 -9.21 19.66 28.34
N GLU A 123 -8.28 19.41 27.42
CA GLU A 123 -7.18 20.33 27.10
C GLU A 123 -7.69 21.58 26.38
N LEU A 124 -8.55 21.42 25.38
CA LEU A 124 -9.19 22.51 24.64
C LEU A 124 -9.98 23.46 25.55
N THR A 125 -10.63 22.89 26.57
CA THR A 125 -11.45 23.63 27.54
C THR A 125 -10.66 24.07 28.77
N SER A 126 -9.33 23.84 28.82
CA SER A 126 -8.50 24.23 29.95
C SER A 126 -8.13 25.72 29.90
N ALA A 127 -8.09 26.36 31.06
CA ALA A 127 -7.67 27.76 31.23
C ALA A 127 -6.13 27.93 31.39
N GLY A 128 -5.34 26.90 31.07
CA GLY A 128 -3.89 26.87 31.29
C GLY A 128 -3.07 27.76 30.35
N GLY A 129 -1.74 27.76 30.56
CA GLY A 129 -0.78 28.53 29.76
C GLY A 129 -0.86 28.20 28.25
N ARG A 130 -0.91 29.25 27.42
CA ARG A 130 -1.33 29.16 26.01
C ARG A 130 -0.45 28.26 25.14
N LEU A 131 0.88 28.41 25.21
CA LEU A 131 1.81 27.73 24.30
C LEU A 131 1.93 26.21 24.56
N GLU A 132 2.11 25.80 25.81
CA GLU A 132 2.18 24.38 26.16
C GLU A 132 0.87 23.66 25.84
N ARG A 133 -0.26 24.30 26.14
CA ARG A 133 -1.60 23.80 25.81
C ARG A 133 -1.77 23.60 24.30
N GLU A 134 -1.39 24.58 23.48
CA GLU A 134 -1.50 24.49 22.02
C GLU A 134 -0.70 23.29 21.46
N ALA A 135 0.51 23.04 21.97
CA ALA A 135 1.31 21.89 21.58
C ALA A 135 0.70 20.55 22.00
N VAL A 136 0.16 20.46 23.22
CA VAL A 136 -0.54 19.25 23.71
C VAL A 136 -1.81 18.99 22.90
N VAL A 137 -2.62 20.02 22.64
CA VAL A 137 -3.82 19.92 21.79
C VAL A 137 -3.45 19.39 20.41
N PHE A 138 -2.39 19.93 19.79
CA PHE A 138 -1.93 19.46 18.50
C PHE A 138 -1.55 17.98 18.54
N ALA A 139 -0.72 17.56 19.50
CA ALA A 139 -0.30 16.15 19.62
C ALA A 139 -1.48 15.20 19.88
N LEU A 140 -2.42 15.60 20.74
CA LEU A 140 -3.63 14.81 21.03
C LEU A 140 -4.57 14.72 19.82
N ALA A 141 -4.68 15.80 19.03
CA ALA A 141 -5.45 15.78 17.78
C ALA A 141 -4.85 14.79 16.77
N LEU A 142 -3.52 14.83 16.56
CA LEU A 142 -2.83 13.86 15.70
C LEU A 142 -3.06 12.42 16.17
N ALA A 143 -2.92 12.16 17.49
CA ALA A 143 -3.12 10.84 18.07
C ALA A 143 -4.57 10.36 17.92
N ALA A 144 -5.56 11.21 18.21
CA ALA A 144 -6.97 10.87 18.06
C ALA A 144 -7.35 10.61 16.61
N THR A 145 -6.87 11.42 15.65
CA THR A 145 -7.08 11.20 14.21
C THR A 145 -6.45 9.88 13.77
N ALA A 146 -5.23 9.56 14.20
CA ALA A 146 -4.59 8.30 13.87
C ALA A 146 -5.36 7.09 14.42
N LEU A 147 -5.78 7.13 15.69
CA LEU A 147 -6.59 6.08 16.31
C LEU A 147 -7.92 5.90 15.59
N LEU A 148 -8.56 7.00 15.14
CA LEU A 148 -9.78 6.96 14.34
C LEU A 148 -9.54 6.27 13.00
N LEU A 149 -8.45 6.58 12.30
CA LEU A 149 -8.09 5.93 11.04
C LEU A 149 -7.82 4.43 11.22
N ILE A 150 -7.08 4.05 12.27
CA ILE A 150 -6.78 2.65 12.57
C ILE A 150 -8.08 1.90 12.87
N LEU A 151 -8.91 2.41 13.77
CA LEU A 151 -10.21 1.81 14.11
C LEU A 151 -11.14 1.74 12.89
N GLY A 152 -11.17 2.79 12.07
CA GLY A 152 -11.98 2.82 10.85
C GLY A 152 -11.68 1.66 9.90
N THR A 153 -10.41 1.30 9.73
CA THR A 153 -10.01 0.17 8.87
C THR A 153 -10.37 -1.22 9.42
N GLU A 154 -10.69 -1.32 10.71
CA GLU A 154 -11.18 -2.57 11.32
C GLU A 154 -12.65 -2.84 10.96
N PHE A 155 -13.41 -1.80 10.61
CA PHE A 155 -14.85 -1.90 10.38
C PHE A 155 -15.25 -1.55 8.94
N PHE A 156 -14.47 -0.74 8.23
CA PHE A 156 -14.77 -0.29 6.89
C PHE A 156 -13.60 -0.50 5.93
N TYR A 157 -13.93 -0.72 4.67
CA TYR A 157 -12.95 -0.69 3.59
C TYR A 157 -13.53 -0.06 2.34
N VAL A 158 -12.65 0.51 1.53
CA VAL A 158 -12.96 0.96 0.18
C VAL A 158 -12.86 -0.25 -0.75
N GLY A 159 -13.97 -0.58 -1.41
CA GLY A 159 -14.03 -1.71 -2.33
C GLY A 159 -13.19 -1.45 -3.59
N ASP A 160 -12.35 -2.40 -3.97
CA ASP A 160 -11.53 -2.36 -5.18
C ASP A 160 -11.35 -3.76 -5.78
N VAL A 161 -10.47 -3.91 -6.78
CA VAL A 161 -10.28 -5.17 -7.52
C VAL A 161 -9.83 -6.35 -6.64
N PHE A 162 -9.21 -6.10 -5.49
CA PHE A 162 -8.80 -7.15 -4.54
C PHE A 162 -9.93 -7.58 -3.62
N ASN A 163 -11.00 -6.79 -3.59
CA ASN A 163 -12.15 -6.97 -2.74
C ASN A 163 -11.80 -7.20 -1.26
N SER A 164 -10.70 -6.64 -0.78
CA SER A 164 -10.24 -6.83 0.58
C SER A 164 -9.90 -5.50 1.23
N ARG A 165 -9.84 -5.47 2.56
CA ARG A 165 -9.44 -4.26 3.29
C ARG A 165 -7.95 -3.92 3.14
N MET A 166 -7.16 -4.72 2.42
CA MET A 166 -5.70 -4.57 2.30
C MET A 166 -5.30 -3.15 1.87
N ASN A 167 -5.88 -2.63 0.78
CA ASN A 167 -5.52 -1.29 0.28
C ASN A 167 -6.02 -0.17 1.20
N THR A 168 -7.14 -0.38 1.90
CA THR A 168 -7.65 0.59 2.88
C THR A 168 -6.71 0.65 4.10
N VAL A 169 -6.35 -0.53 4.64
CA VAL A 169 -5.38 -0.67 5.72
C VAL A 169 -4.06 -0.04 5.30
N PHE A 170 -3.48 -0.44 4.16
CA PHE A 170 -2.21 0.08 3.68
C PHE A 170 -2.23 1.62 3.58
N LYS A 171 -3.19 2.20 2.85
CA LYS A 171 -3.25 3.64 2.60
C LYS A 171 -3.49 4.46 3.88
N LEU A 172 -4.39 4.00 4.76
CA LEU A 172 -4.70 4.74 6.00
C LEU A 172 -3.67 4.49 7.11
N TYR A 173 -3.06 3.30 7.17
CA TYR A 173 -2.00 3.01 8.14
C TYR A 173 -0.77 3.87 7.89
N TYR A 174 -0.40 4.18 6.63
CA TYR A 174 0.68 5.14 6.37
C TYR A 174 0.40 6.51 7.00
N GLN A 175 -0.82 7.01 6.85
CA GLN A 175 -1.19 8.31 7.42
C GLN A 175 -1.21 8.26 8.95
N ALA A 176 -1.83 7.23 9.52
CA ALA A 176 -1.87 7.05 10.98
C ALA A 176 -0.46 6.89 11.59
N TRP A 177 0.45 6.21 10.89
CA TRP A 177 1.85 6.06 11.31
C TRP A 177 2.57 7.41 11.34
N LEU A 178 2.44 8.23 10.29
CA LEU A 178 3.04 9.57 10.25
C LEU A 178 2.52 10.47 11.38
N LEU A 179 1.20 10.47 11.60
CA LEU A 179 0.56 11.25 12.66
C LEU A 179 1.04 10.81 14.06
N LEU A 180 1.08 9.51 14.32
CA LEU A 180 1.56 8.97 15.60
C LEU A 180 3.06 9.15 15.79
N ALA A 181 3.88 9.12 14.73
CA ALA A 181 5.32 9.38 14.82
C ALA A 181 5.61 10.82 15.27
N ILE A 182 4.88 11.80 14.72
CA ILE A 182 4.99 13.20 15.14
C ILE A 182 4.50 13.36 16.59
N ALA A 183 3.35 12.78 16.93
CA ALA A 183 2.82 12.81 18.29
C ALA A 183 3.77 12.12 19.30
N ALA A 184 4.43 11.02 18.90
CA ALA A 184 5.41 10.31 19.70
C ALA A 184 6.66 11.16 19.96
N GLY A 185 7.17 11.88 18.95
CA GLY A 185 8.28 12.82 19.12
C GLY A 185 7.98 13.90 20.16
N PHE A 186 6.78 14.48 20.09
CA PHE A 186 6.31 15.42 21.13
C PHE A 186 6.14 14.75 22.50
N ALA A 187 5.56 13.55 22.56
CA ALA A 187 5.34 12.84 23.81
C ALA A 187 6.67 12.49 24.52
N LEU A 188 7.72 12.11 23.77
CA LEU A 188 9.07 11.91 24.31
C LEU A 188 9.67 13.20 24.86
N TYR A 189 9.55 14.30 24.11
CA TYR A 189 9.98 15.62 24.58
C TYR A 189 9.24 15.99 25.88
N TYR A 190 7.90 15.94 25.87
CA TYR A 190 7.08 16.27 27.03
C TYR A 190 7.41 15.39 28.24
N ALA A 191 7.55 14.08 28.04
CA ALA A 191 7.94 13.13 29.08
C ALA A 191 9.32 13.47 29.69
N THR A 192 10.24 14.03 28.90
CA THR A 192 11.60 14.34 29.35
C THR A 192 11.77 15.75 29.94
N SER A 193 11.03 16.74 29.44
CA SER A 193 11.21 18.16 29.80
C SER A 193 10.19 18.67 30.81
N SER A 194 8.93 18.23 30.72
CA SER A 194 7.79 18.95 31.30
C SER A 194 6.90 18.07 32.17
N TRP A 195 7.07 16.75 32.11
CA TRP A 195 6.31 15.83 32.93
C TRP A 195 6.62 16.03 34.42
N ARG A 196 5.61 16.49 35.16
CA ARG A 196 5.55 16.56 36.62
C ARG A 196 4.33 15.78 37.09
N ALA A 197 4.47 14.47 37.34
CA ALA A 197 3.39 13.67 37.88
C ALA A 197 3.32 13.78 39.40
N LEU A 198 2.13 14.08 39.90
CA LEU A 198 1.81 14.28 41.31
C LEU A 198 1.69 12.95 42.08
N VAL A 199 2.60 11.98 41.88
CA VAL A 199 2.54 10.65 42.53
C VAL A 199 3.91 10.18 43.04
N PRO A 200 3.99 9.54 44.23
CA PRO A 200 5.23 8.96 44.74
C PRO A 200 5.81 7.89 43.80
N GLY A 201 7.14 7.89 43.61
CA GLY A 201 7.84 6.92 42.75
C GLY A 201 7.93 7.31 41.26
N GLU A 202 7.56 8.54 40.91
CA GLU A 202 7.57 9.08 39.54
C GLU A 202 8.90 8.89 38.80
N THR A 203 10.03 9.26 39.42
CA THR A 203 11.34 9.19 38.76
C THR A 203 11.67 7.75 38.35
N ALA A 204 11.30 6.78 39.18
CA ALA A 204 11.47 5.36 38.88
C ALA A 204 10.54 4.91 37.75
N TYR A 205 9.25 5.29 37.80
CA TYR A 205 8.29 4.98 36.73
C TYR A 205 8.72 5.57 35.38
N ARG A 206 9.11 6.85 35.36
CA ARG A 206 9.62 7.53 34.17
C ARG A 206 10.90 6.88 33.65
N GLY A 207 11.83 6.49 34.54
CA GLY A 207 13.05 5.78 34.16
C GLY A 207 12.75 4.41 33.54
N VAL A 208 11.88 3.62 34.16
CA VAL A 208 11.44 2.31 33.64
C VAL A 208 10.74 2.46 32.30
N TRP A 209 9.87 3.47 32.17
CA TRP A 209 9.17 3.73 30.92
C TRP A 209 10.12 4.19 29.81
N LEU A 210 11.04 5.13 30.08
CA LEU A 210 12.03 5.58 29.11
C LEU A 210 12.93 4.42 28.66
N ALA A 211 13.35 3.56 29.59
CA ALA A 211 14.11 2.36 29.27
C ALA A 211 13.29 1.40 28.39
N GLY A 212 12.02 1.16 28.73
CA GLY A 212 11.11 0.34 27.93
C GLY A 212 10.88 0.90 26.52
N ALA A 213 10.62 2.20 26.41
CA ALA A 213 10.46 2.89 25.13
C ALA A 213 11.76 2.79 24.29
N ALA A 214 12.93 3.00 24.91
CA ALA A 214 14.21 2.85 24.25
C ALA A 214 14.43 1.42 23.72
N VAL A 215 14.10 0.39 24.50
CA VAL A 215 14.19 -1.02 24.07
C VAL A 215 13.27 -1.30 22.89
N VAL A 216 12.01 -0.85 22.95
CA VAL A 216 11.04 -1.06 21.86
C VAL A 216 11.45 -0.31 20.59
N LEU A 217 11.91 0.94 20.71
CA LEU A 217 12.40 1.73 19.57
C LEU A 217 13.69 1.15 18.98
N ALA A 218 14.61 0.66 19.81
CA ALA A 218 15.80 -0.04 19.34
C ALA A 218 15.44 -1.35 18.63
N GLY A 219 14.46 -2.09 19.13
CA GLY A 219 13.90 -3.27 18.46
C GLY A 219 13.28 -2.92 17.11
N ALA A 220 12.51 -1.83 17.02
CA ALA A 220 11.94 -1.36 15.76
C ALA A 220 13.02 -0.92 14.76
N ALA A 221 14.13 -0.33 15.22
CA ALA A 221 15.26 0.07 14.40
C ALA A 221 16.04 -1.12 13.79
N LEU A 222 15.80 -2.35 14.25
CA LEU A 222 16.34 -3.55 13.60
C LEU A 222 15.76 -3.75 12.19
N TYR A 223 14.51 -3.32 11.94
CA TYR A 223 13.88 -3.47 10.62
C TYR A 223 14.60 -2.68 9.52
N PRO A 224 14.85 -1.35 9.62
CA PRO A 224 15.58 -0.65 8.58
C PRO A 224 17.00 -1.21 8.39
N LEU A 225 17.69 -1.61 9.46
CA LEU A 225 19.02 -2.24 9.34
C LEU A 225 18.96 -3.59 8.60
N GLY A 226 18.07 -4.49 9.03
CA GLY A 226 17.89 -5.81 8.43
C GLY A 226 17.30 -5.75 7.02
N GLY A 227 16.36 -4.84 6.79
CA GLY A 227 15.71 -4.58 5.51
C GLY A 227 16.69 -3.99 4.49
N THR A 228 17.49 -2.99 4.87
CA THR A 228 18.58 -2.49 4.02
C THR A 228 19.60 -3.59 3.74
N ALA A 229 20.04 -4.32 4.76
CA ALA A 229 20.98 -5.43 4.56
C ALA A 229 20.39 -6.54 3.68
N ASN A 230 19.09 -6.83 3.77
CA ASN A 230 18.40 -7.79 2.91
C ASN A 230 18.29 -7.27 1.47
N ARG A 231 17.93 -5.99 1.28
CA ARG A 231 17.73 -5.39 -0.05
C ARG A 231 19.03 -5.19 -0.81
N LEU A 232 20.14 -4.99 -0.10
CA LEU A 232 21.50 -4.94 -0.65
C LEU A 232 22.08 -6.33 -0.95
N ARG A 233 21.40 -7.43 -0.59
CA ARG A 233 21.84 -8.78 -0.98
C ARG A 233 21.41 -9.07 -2.42
N PRO A 234 22.36 -9.38 -3.33
CA PRO A 234 22.04 -9.82 -4.67
C PRO A 234 21.51 -11.27 -4.66
N TYR A 235 20.23 -11.44 -4.99
CA TYR A 235 19.60 -12.74 -5.23
C TYR A 235 19.37 -12.91 -6.74
N ASN A 236 19.65 -14.10 -7.29
CA ASN A 236 19.19 -14.45 -8.63
C ASN A 236 17.77 -15.04 -8.60
N ASN A 237 17.21 -15.30 -9.78
CA ASN A 237 15.86 -15.84 -9.99
C ASN A 237 15.64 -17.26 -9.43
N GLU A 238 16.69 -17.93 -8.94
CA GLU A 238 16.64 -19.27 -8.32
C GLU A 238 16.84 -19.21 -6.79
N GLY A 239 16.88 -18.00 -6.21
CA GLY A 239 17.14 -17.80 -4.78
C GLY A 239 18.60 -18.07 -4.37
N THR A 240 19.50 -18.30 -5.33
CA THR A 240 20.94 -18.43 -5.11
C THR A 240 21.65 -17.06 -5.18
N ARG A 241 22.75 -16.94 -4.44
CA ARG A 241 23.49 -15.69 -4.22
C ARG A 241 24.16 -15.26 -5.53
N ALA A 242 23.66 -14.21 -6.18
CA ALA A 242 24.31 -13.64 -7.36
C ALA A 242 25.51 -12.80 -6.90
N THR A 243 26.72 -13.09 -7.36
CA THR A 243 27.92 -12.41 -6.85
C THR A 243 28.18 -11.02 -7.45
N ASN A 244 27.35 -10.49 -8.36
CA ASN A 244 27.75 -9.35 -9.20
C ASN A 244 26.65 -8.34 -9.59
N SER A 245 25.90 -7.78 -8.64
CA SER A 245 25.14 -6.54 -8.95
C SER A 245 25.11 -5.57 -7.78
N GLY A 246 26.29 -5.07 -7.39
CA GLY A 246 26.43 -3.90 -6.51
C GLY A 246 25.97 -2.57 -7.14
N ALA A 247 25.13 -2.61 -8.17
CA ALA A 247 24.68 -1.43 -8.89
C ALA A 247 23.36 -0.93 -8.29
N LEU A 248 23.34 0.34 -7.86
CA LEU A 248 22.11 1.09 -7.55
C LEU A 248 21.27 1.40 -8.80
N GLN A 249 21.72 0.94 -9.97
CA GLN A 249 21.04 1.16 -11.24
C GLN A 249 19.90 0.16 -11.38
N GLY A 250 18.67 0.65 -11.18
CA GLY A 250 17.45 -0.16 -11.18
C GLY A 250 17.23 -1.01 -12.43
N LEU A 251 17.81 -0.63 -13.58
CA LEU A 251 17.71 -1.38 -14.83
C LEU A 251 18.50 -2.71 -14.85
N HIS A 252 19.41 -2.91 -13.90
CA HIS A 252 20.11 -4.19 -13.72
C HIS A 252 19.27 -5.25 -12.98
N PHE A 253 18.01 -4.95 -12.63
CA PHE A 253 17.18 -5.86 -11.81
C PHE A 253 16.94 -7.23 -12.44
N ASN A 254 17.05 -7.35 -13.77
CA ASN A 254 16.87 -8.60 -14.47
C ASN A 254 18.15 -9.00 -15.21
N SER A 255 19.08 -9.64 -14.50
CA SER A 255 20.38 -10.07 -15.04
C SER A 255 20.28 -10.95 -16.28
N ASN A 256 19.14 -11.63 -16.48
CA ASN A 256 18.94 -12.52 -17.63
C ASN A 256 18.76 -11.78 -18.96
N TYR A 257 18.34 -10.51 -18.92
CA TYR A 257 18.07 -9.71 -20.12
C TYR A 257 18.84 -8.38 -20.16
N ALA A 258 19.24 -7.86 -18.99
CA ALA A 258 19.82 -6.54 -18.85
C ALA A 258 21.06 -6.30 -19.73
N ALA A 259 21.90 -7.33 -19.96
CA ALA A 259 23.11 -7.18 -20.76
C ALA A 259 22.84 -6.66 -22.18
N ASP A 260 21.79 -7.16 -22.83
CA ASP A 260 21.41 -6.75 -24.18
C ASP A 260 20.35 -5.64 -24.19
N ASP A 261 19.47 -5.58 -23.19
CA ASP A 261 18.45 -4.54 -23.10
C ASP A 261 19.05 -3.16 -22.76
N LEU A 262 20.11 -3.08 -21.94
CA LEU A 262 20.66 -1.80 -21.48
C LEU A 262 21.17 -0.90 -22.63
N PRO A 263 21.98 -1.39 -23.58
CA PRO A 263 22.37 -0.58 -24.74
C PRO A 263 21.18 -0.15 -25.60
N ALA A 264 20.17 -1.03 -25.75
CA ALA A 264 18.96 -0.72 -26.52
C ALA A 264 18.11 0.36 -25.83
N ILE A 265 17.96 0.28 -24.50
CA ILE A 265 17.28 1.28 -23.68
C ILE A 265 18.01 2.63 -23.76
N ALA A 266 19.35 2.65 -23.72
CA ALA A 266 20.12 3.88 -23.88
C ALA A 266 19.85 4.51 -25.27
N TRP A 267 19.89 3.70 -26.33
CA TRP A 267 19.57 4.16 -27.69
C TRP A 267 18.14 4.69 -27.83
N LEU A 268 17.16 4.03 -27.18
CA LEU A 268 15.77 4.49 -27.16
C LEU A 268 15.62 5.80 -26.38
N ASN A 269 16.29 5.97 -25.24
CA ASN A 269 16.23 7.17 -24.42
C ASN A 269 16.76 8.43 -25.14
N ASP A 270 17.82 8.28 -25.94
CA ASP A 270 18.35 9.38 -26.77
C ASP A 270 17.33 9.83 -27.84
N ARG A 271 16.35 8.99 -28.17
CA ARG A 271 15.30 9.26 -29.17
C ARG A 271 13.93 9.60 -28.57
N ALA A 272 13.67 9.18 -27.34
CA ALA A 272 12.41 9.42 -26.63
C ALA A 272 12.16 10.91 -26.35
N GLN A 273 13.19 11.75 -26.40
CA GLN A 273 13.06 13.20 -26.29
C GLN A 273 12.56 13.80 -27.62
N GLY A 274 11.24 13.78 -27.81
CA GLY A 274 10.55 14.56 -28.86
C GLY A 274 9.76 13.76 -29.91
N GLN A 275 9.53 12.45 -29.75
CA GLN A 275 8.88 11.62 -30.78
C GLN A 275 7.57 10.96 -30.31
N HIS A 276 6.60 10.89 -31.22
CA HIS A 276 5.31 10.20 -31.10
C HIS A 276 5.41 8.67 -31.25
N ASP A 277 6.58 8.10 -30.96
CA ASP A 277 6.82 6.67 -31.19
C ASP A 277 6.04 5.81 -30.18
N VAL A 278 5.47 4.71 -30.66
CA VAL A 278 4.79 3.70 -29.84
C VAL A 278 5.52 2.38 -30.05
N ILE A 279 6.00 1.80 -28.95
CA ILE A 279 6.78 0.56 -28.98
C ILE A 279 5.89 -0.65 -28.66
N ALA A 280 5.95 -1.68 -29.49
CA ALA A 280 5.46 -2.99 -29.12
C ALA A 280 6.59 -3.78 -28.45
N GLU A 281 6.30 -4.38 -27.30
CA GLU A 281 7.18 -5.27 -26.53
C GLU A 281 6.36 -6.44 -25.97
N ALA A 282 7.00 -7.48 -25.41
CA ALA A 282 6.26 -8.62 -24.86
C ALA A 282 5.29 -8.21 -23.73
N VAL A 283 4.11 -8.83 -23.73
CA VAL A 283 3.13 -8.73 -22.63
C VAL A 283 3.28 -9.90 -21.65
N GLY A 284 2.91 -9.65 -20.40
CA GLY A 284 3.00 -10.65 -19.33
C GLY A 284 2.22 -10.27 -18.08
N ASN A 285 2.29 -11.16 -17.09
CA ASN A 285 1.68 -10.96 -15.79
C ASN A 285 2.45 -9.91 -14.97
N ASP A 286 1.80 -9.43 -13.91
CA ASP A 286 2.39 -8.55 -12.90
C ASP A 286 3.70 -9.12 -12.34
N TYR A 287 4.67 -8.26 -12.05
CA TYR A 287 5.97 -8.62 -11.49
C TYR A 287 6.83 -9.55 -12.37
N THR A 288 6.60 -9.55 -13.69
CA THR A 288 7.46 -10.23 -14.67
C THR A 288 8.35 -9.25 -15.42
N ALA A 289 9.19 -9.74 -16.33
CA ALA A 289 10.02 -8.89 -17.18
C ALA A 289 9.26 -8.16 -18.31
N ALA A 290 7.95 -8.40 -18.46
CA ALA A 290 7.13 -7.67 -19.43
C ALA A 290 7.13 -6.16 -19.13
N ALA A 291 6.85 -5.34 -20.14
CA ALA A 291 6.80 -3.87 -20.04
C ALA A 291 8.10 -3.18 -19.59
N ARG A 292 9.23 -3.90 -19.52
CA ARG A 292 10.52 -3.36 -19.05
C ARG A 292 11.05 -2.25 -19.96
N ILE A 293 10.79 -2.30 -21.26
CA ILE A 293 11.36 -1.35 -22.21
C ILE A 293 10.63 -0.02 -22.13
N SER A 294 9.29 -0.02 -22.16
CA SER A 294 8.47 1.18 -21.95
C SER A 294 8.66 1.76 -20.55
N ALA A 295 8.75 0.93 -19.50
CA ALA A 295 9.02 1.40 -18.15
C ALA A 295 10.39 2.09 -18.02
N ALA A 296 11.40 1.60 -18.74
CA ALA A 296 12.76 2.16 -18.71
C ALA A 296 12.95 3.40 -19.58
N THR A 297 12.11 3.58 -20.61
CA THR A 297 12.28 4.64 -21.62
C THR A 297 11.21 5.73 -21.56
N GLY A 298 10.09 5.48 -20.90
CA GLY A 298 8.91 6.36 -20.92
C GLY A 298 8.15 6.34 -22.25
N MET A 299 8.55 5.49 -23.21
CA MET A 299 7.85 5.36 -24.49
C MET A 299 6.49 4.68 -24.29
N PRO A 300 5.40 5.18 -24.91
CA PRO A 300 4.12 4.51 -24.88
C PRO A 300 4.21 3.10 -25.47
N THR A 301 3.58 2.13 -24.80
CA THR A 301 3.42 0.75 -25.29
C THR A 301 1.95 0.38 -25.45
N VAL A 302 1.68 -0.72 -26.15
CA VAL A 302 0.32 -1.23 -26.33
C VAL A 302 -0.29 -1.59 -24.98
N LEU A 303 0.42 -2.34 -24.13
CA LEU A 303 -0.04 -2.73 -22.80
C LEU A 303 1.15 -2.97 -21.87
N GLY A 304 1.11 -2.40 -20.67
CA GLY A 304 2.02 -2.73 -19.57
C GLY A 304 1.70 -4.08 -18.92
N TRP A 305 1.91 -4.19 -17.61
CA TRP A 305 1.41 -5.34 -16.86
C TRP A 305 -0.11 -5.30 -16.77
N LYS A 306 -0.79 -6.33 -17.29
CA LYS A 306 -2.25 -6.36 -17.40
C LYS A 306 -2.93 -6.15 -16.04
N GLY A 307 -2.49 -6.86 -15.01
CA GLY A 307 -3.11 -6.77 -13.68
C GLY A 307 -2.95 -5.39 -13.04
N HIS A 308 -1.81 -4.72 -13.28
CA HIS A 308 -1.63 -3.33 -12.86
C HIS A 308 -2.48 -2.37 -13.69
N GLU A 309 -2.56 -2.51 -15.01
CA GLU A 309 -3.45 -1.65 -15.81
C GLU A 309 -4.92 -1.78 -15.39
N ASP A 310 -5.37 -3.00 -15.06
CA ASP A 310 -6.70 -3.27 -14.51
C ASP A 310 -6.89 -2.58 -13.14
N GLN A 311 -5.87 -2.63 -12.28
CA GLN A 311 -5.88 -1.90 -10.99
C GLN A 311 -5.95 -0.38 -11.20
N TRP A 312 -5.21 0.17 -12.16
CA TRP A 312 -5.10 1.62 -12.36
C TRP A 312 -6.32 2.23 -13.06
N ARG A 313 -6.91 1.50 -14.01
CA ARG A 313 -7.97 2.01 -14.90
C ARG A 313 -9.37 1.48 -14.58
N SER A 314 -9.50 0.55 -13.63
CA SER A 314 -10.70 -0.18 -13.17
C SER A 314 -10.89 -1.59 -13.75
N LYS A 315 -11.64 -2.43 -13.00
CA LYS A 315 -11.99 -3.82 -13.34
C LYS A 315 -12.59 -3.99 -14.74
N ASN A 316 -13.23 -2.94 -15.27
CA ASN A 316 -13.83 -2.90 -16.59
C ASN A 316 -13.09 -1.93 -17.50
N CYS A 317 -11.76 -1.99 -17.53
CA CYS A 317 -10.94 -1.16 -18.41
C CYS A 317 -11.24 -1.50 -19.89
N LYS A 318 -12.29 -0.90 -20.45
CA LYS A 318 -12.64 -1.01 -21.88
C LYS A 318 -11.45 -0.65 -22.78
N PRO A 319 -10.64 0.38 -22.47
CA PRO A 319 -9.43 0.64 -23.25
C PRO A 319 -8.39 -0.47 -23.20
N CYS A 320 -8.33 -1.28 -22.15
CA CYS A 320 -7.36 -2.37 -21.97
C CYS A 320 -7.82 -3.68 -22.62
N ALA A 321 -9.13 -3.83 -22.86
CA ALA A 321 -9.73 -5.05 -23.38
C ALA A 321 -9.12 -5.44 -24.75
N GLY A 322 -8.76 -6.71 -24.90
CA GLY A 322 -8.19 -7.26 -26.13
C GLY A 322 -6.71 -6.90 -26.36
N ARG A 323 -6.12 -5.96 -25.61
CA ARG A 323 -4.73 -5.54 -25.84
C ARG A 323 -3.73 -6.65 -25.54
N PHE A 324 -3.98 -7.46 -24.52
CA PHE A 324 -3.11 -8.57 -24.17
C PHE A 324 -3.11 -9.63 -25.29
N GLU A 325 -4.29 -9.94 -25.81
CA GLU A 325 -4.50 -10.88 -26.91
C GLU A 325 -3.91 -10.35 -28.21
N ASP A 326 -4.06 -9.05 -28.49
CA ASP A 326 -3.51 -8.42 -29.68
C ASP A 326 -1.99 -8.40 -29.66
N VAL A 327 -1.34 -8.08 -28.54
CA VAL A 327 0.14 -8.17 -28.47
C VAL A 327 0.60 -9.62 -28.60
N ASN A 328 -0.06 -10.57 -27.94
CA ASN A 328 0.24 -11.99 -28.16
C ASN A 328 0.11 -12.40 -29.62
N THR A 329 -0.94 -11.93 -30.30
CA THR A 329 -1.17 -12.20 -31.72
C THR A 329 -0.09 -11.56 -32.58
N LEU A 330 0.28 -10.30 -32.29
CA LEU A 330 1.33 -9.55 -32.99
C LEU A 330 2.64 -10.34 -33.02
N TYR A 331 3.06 -10.92 -31.88
CA TYR A 331 4.29 -11.71 -31.82
C TYR A 331 4.14 -13.14 -32.34
N LYS A 332 2.97 -13.77 -32.17
CA LYS A 332 2.78 -15.19 -32.52
C LYS A 332 2.43 -15.46 -33.97
N THR A 333 1.65 -14.58 -34.61
CA THR A 333 1.16 -14.78 -35.99
C THR A 333 2.30 -14.77 -37.00
N SER A 334 2.18 -15.54 -38.08
CA SER A 334 3.00 -15.43 -39.29
C SER A 334 2.34 -14.58 -40.38
N ASP A 335 1.06 -14.21 -40.21
CA ASP A 335 0.31 -13.42 -41.18
C ASP A 335 0.64 -11.92 -41.06
N ALA A 336 1.15 -11.35 -42.15
CA ALA A 336 1.45 -9.93 -42.26
C ALA A 336 0.19 -9.05 -42.20
N ALA A 337 -0.97 -9.51 -42.66
CA ALA A 337 -2.21 -8.75 -42.61
C ALA A 337 -2.72 -8.59 -41.16
N ALA A 338 -2.70 -9.66 -40.36
CA ALA A 338 -2.98 -9.62 -38.94
C ALA A 338 -2.01 -8.69 -38.18
N MET A 339 -0.71 -8.78 -38.46
CA MET A 339 0.32 -7.89 -37.90
C MET A 339 0.00 -6.41 -38.21
N ASN A 340 -0.25 -6.09 -39.48
CA ASN A 340 -0.52 -4.73 -39.93
C ASN A 340 -1.82 -4.15 -39.34
N THR A 341 -2.82 -5.00 -39.10
CA THR A 341 -4.07 -4.60 -38.43
C THR A 341 -3.80 -4.12 -37.01
N ILE A 342 -2.99 -4.87 -36.24
CA ILE A 342 -2.64 -4.53 -34.86
C ILE A 342 -1.75 -3.28 -34.81
N ILE A 343 -0.74 -3.21 -35.68
CA ILE A 343 0.14 -2.05 -35.82
C ILE A 343 -0.68 -0.77 -36.04
N LYS A 344 -1.61 -0.78 -37.01
CA LYS A 344 -2.46 0.38 -37.32
C LYS A 344 -3.42 0.71 -36.17
N LYS A 345 -4.00 -0.30 -35.52
CA LYS A 345 -4.94 -0.12 -34.40
C LYS A 345 -4.32 0.65 -33.23
N TYR A 346 -3.05 0.39 -32.94
CA TYR A 346 -2.35 0.99 -31.79
C TYR A 346 -1.32 2.07 -32.17
N GLY A 347 -1.11 2.33 -33.46
CA GLY A 347 -0.11 3.28 -33.94
C GLY A 347 1.31 2.84 -33.63
N VAL A 348 1.60 1.53 -33.62
CA VAL A 348 2.94 1.00 -33.33
C VAL A 348 3.92 1.50 -34.39
N THR A 349 5.00 2.15 -33.96
CA THR A 349 6.08 2.61 -34.84
C THR A 349 7.36 1.80 -34.70
N LEU A 350 7.56 1.17 -33.53
CA LEU A 350 8.72 0.33 -33.23
C LEU A 350 8.27 -1.04 -32.70
N ILE A 351 8.94 -2.10 -33.12
CA ILE A 351 8.74 -3.47 -32.62
C ILE A 351 10.04 -3.95 -32.00
N TYR A 352 10.02 -4.22 -30.70
CA TYR A 352 11.17 -4.72 -29.96
C TYR A 352 11.22 -6.25 -30.03
N VAL A 353 12.37 -6.83 -30.37
CA VAL A 353 12.60 -8.28 -30.28
C VAL A 353 13.90 -8.53 -29.54
N GLY A 354 13.81 -8.92 -28.28
CA GLY A 354 14.95 -9.32 -27.46
C GLY A 354 14.82 -10.73 -26.89
N PRO A 355 15.60 -11.06 -25.84
CA PRO A 355 15.56 -12.40 -25.26
C PRO A 355 14.22 -12.77 -24.64
N LEU A 356 13.49 -11.82 -24.02
CA LEU A 356 12.16 -12.09 -23.46
C LEU A 356 11.17 -12.44 -24.57
N GLU A 357 11.13 -11.64 -25.62
CA GLU A 357 10.25 -11.85 -26.77
C GLU A 357 10.57 -13.19 -27.46
N THR A 358 11.87 -13.49 -27.63
CA THR A 358 12.34 -14.76 -28.20
C THR A 358 11.93 -15.96 -27.32
N SER A 359 12.12 -15.86 -26.01
CA SER A 359 11.74 -16.95 -25.08
C SER A 359 10.22 -17.16 -24.99
N SER A 360 9.44 -16.07 -25.08
CA SER A 360 7.98 -16.10 -24.92
C SER A 360 7.25 -16.49 -26.20
N TYR A 361 7.81 -16.17 -27.38
CA TYR A 361 7.12 -16.30 -28.66
C TYR A 361 7.91 -17.07 -29.75
N GLY A 362 9.19 -17.37 -29.53
CA GLY A 362 10.06 -17.99 -30.54
C GLY A 362 9.57 -19.33 -31.09
N GLY A 363 8.84 -20.10 -30.28
CA GLY A 363 8.27 -21.39 -30.69
C GLY A 363 7.13 -21.30 -31.71
N SER A 364 6.54 -20.13 -31.96
CA SER A 364 5.43 -19.99 -32.91
C SER A 364 5.87 -19.76 -34.36
N GLY A 365 7.15 -19.46 -34.60
CA GLY A 365 7.66 -19.01 -35.91
C GLY A 365 7.27 -17.58 -36.29
N GLY A 366 6.37 -16.93 -35.53
CA GLY A 366 5.82 -15.61 -35.85
C GLY A 366 6.84 -14.48 -35.87
N LEU A 367 7.96 -14.61 -35.14
CA LEU A 367 9.01 -13.59 -35.11
C LEU A 367 9.71 -13.39 -36.47
N GLN A 368 9.68 -14.39 -37.36
CA GLN A 368 10.39 -14.33 -38.64
C GLN A 368 9.83 -13.23 -39.56
N LYS A 369 8.53 -12.94 -39.49
CA LYS A 369 7.89 -11.91 -40.31
C LYS A 369 8.45 -10.50 -40.07
N PHE A 370 9.01 -10.25 -38.89
CA PHE A 370 9.55 -8.94 -38.58
C PHE A 370 10.85 -8.65 -39.35
N LYS A 371 11.54 -9.67 -39.86
CA LYS A 371 12.76 -9.50 -40.67
C LYS A 371 12.52 -8.77 -41.99
N ASP A 372 11.28 -8.71 -42.45
CA ASP A 372 10.87 -7.97 -43.64
C ASP A 372 10.75 -6.46 -43.37
N LEU A 373 10.79 -6.03 -42.11
CA LEU A 373 10.76 -4.62 -41.70
C LEU A 373 12.17 -4.03 -41.62
N PRO A 374 12.34 -2.71 -41.86
CA PRO A 374 13.60 -2.03 -41.65
C PRO A 374 14.11 -2.17 -40.21
N VAL A 375 15.39 -2.50 -40.05
CA VAL A 375 16.06 -2.54 -38.76
C VAL A 375 16.42 -1.11 -38.33
N ALA A 376 15.90 -0.68 -37.19
CA ALA A 376 16.23 0.62 -36.59
C ALA A 376 17.45 0.55 -35.67
N TYR A 377 17.60 -0.59 -34.98
CA TYR A 377 18.68 -0.87 -34.04
C TYR A 377 18.92 -2.37 -33.96
N GLN A 378 20.18 -2.78 -33.83
CA GLN A 378 20.55 -4.17 -33.60
C GLN A 378 21.86 -4.25 -32.81
N GLN A 379 21.84 -4.94 -31.67
CA GLN A 379 23.02 -5.22 -30.87
C GLN A 379 22.74 -6.44 -29.97
N GLY A 380 23.69 -7.37 -29.88
CA GLY A 380 23.54 -8.58 -29.08
C GLY A 380 22.33 -9.40 -29.56
N ALA A 381 21.50 -9.85 -28.61
CA ALA A 381 20.25 -10.57 -28.91
C ALA A 381 19.05 -9.64 -29.20
N VAL A 382 19.24 -8.32 -29.20
CA VAL A 382 18.15 -7.34 -29.40
C VAL A 382 18.16 -6.81 -30.84
N THR A 383 16.99 -6.83 -31.46
CA THR A 383 16.70 -6.14 -32.73
C THR A 383 15.42 -5.32 -32.58
N ILE A 384 15.47 -4.05 -32.98
CA ILE A 384 14.30 -3.16 -33.00
C ILE A 384 13.98 -2.86 -34.46
N TYR A 385 12.76 -3.20 -34.87
CA TYR A 385 12.26 -2.96 -36.22
C TYR A 385 11.43 -1.67 -36.27
N ARG A 386 11.54 -0.92 -37.36
CA ARG A 386 10.72 0.27 -37.63
C ARG A 386 9.57 -0.10 -38.55
N VAL A 387 8.36 0.25 -38.16
CA VAL A 387 7.18 0.14 -39.01
C VAL A 387 7.25 1.21 -40.10
N THR A 388 7.05 0.81 -41.35
CA THR A 388 6.87 1.73 -42.47
C THR A 388 5.36 1.85 -42.74
N SER A 389 4.88 3.09 -42.84
CA SER A 389 3.46 3.44 -43.00
C SER A 389 2.88 2.96 -44.32
#